data_AF-A0A3B8QPF5-F1
#
_entry.id   AF-A0A3B8QPF5-F1
#
_cell.length_a   1.000
_cell.length_b   1.000
_cell.length_c   1.000
_cell.angle_alpha   90.00
_cell.angle_beta   90.00
_cell.angle_gamma   90.00
#
_symmetry.space_group_name_H-M   'P 1'
#
loop_
_entity.id
_entity.type
_entity.pdbx_description
1 polymer ?
#
loop_
_entity_poly.entity_id
_entity_poly.type
_entity_poly.pdbx_seq_one_letter_code
_entity_poly.pdbx_strand_id
1 'polypeptide(L)' 'LVMKQIANNTAEQALLGDFNKAVDEAIMDSGEAHNNQMMQLLSNPNKAKTFARLVFDLLKVDD' A
#
# COMPACT_ATOMS: atom_id res chain seq x y z
N LEU A 1 -15.12 -6.64 7.13
CA LEU A 1 -16.16 -5.91 7.89
C LEU A 1 -16.17 -4.42 7.54
N VAL A 2 -15.00 -3.77 7.53
CA VAL A 2 -14.80 -2.34 7.26
C VAL A 2 -15.62 -1.79 6.08
N MET A 3 -15.51 -2.38 4.88
CA MET A 3 -16.24 -1.89 3.72
C MET A 3 -17.77 -1.98 3.88
N LYS A 4 -18.27 -2.96 4.63
CA LYS A 4 -19.70 -3.05 4.97
C LYS A 4 -20.10 -1.99 6.00
N GLN A 5 -19.23 -1.66 6.96
CA GLN A 5 -19.47 -0.58 7.92
C GLN A 5 -19.53 0.78 7.19
N ILE A 6 -18.61 1.04 6.26
CA ILE A 6 -18.62 2.28 5.45
C ILE A 6 -19.90 2.38 4.61
N ALA A 7 -20.32 1.29 3.97
CA ALA A 7 -21.48 1.32 3.06
C ALA A 7 -22.83 1.46 3.77
N ASN A 8 -22.94 1.03 5.04
CA ASN A 8 -24.22 0.88 5.72
C ASN A 8 -24.40 1.71 6.99
N ASN A 9 -23.34 2.37 7.49
CA ASN A 9 -23.39 3.15 8.73
C ASN A 9 -23.12 4.64 8.48
N THR A 10 -23.42 5.50 9.45
CA THR A 10 -22.92 6.89 9.42
C THR A 10 -21.40 6.92 9.59
N ALA A 11 -20.78 8.04 9.23
CA ALA A 11 -19.34 8.24 9.40
C ALA A 11 -18.90 8.01 10.86
N GLU A 12 -19.61 8.59 11.84
CA GLU A 12 -19.27 8.38 13.26
C GLU A 12 -19.33 6.90 13.67
N GLN A 13 -20.34 6.16 13.20
CA GLN A 13 -20.51 4.74 13.51
C GLN A 13 -19.43 3.87 12.85
N ALA A 14 -19.01 4.19 11.62
CA ALA A 14 -17.91 3.50 10.96
C ALA A 14 -16.57 3.76 11.67
N LEU A 15 -16.34 5.00 12.12
CA LEU A 15 -15.14 5.41 12.86
C LEU A 15 -15.08 4.82 14.28
N LEU A 16 -16.21 4.56 14.92
CA LEU A 16 -16.28 3.82 16.20
C LEU A 16 -16.13 2.29 16.02
N GLY A 17 -16.27 1.80 14.79
CA GLY A 17 -16.10 0.39 14.43
C GLY A 17 -14.66 0.02 14.09
N ASP A 18 -14.49 -0.92 13.16
CA ASP A 18 -13.17 -1.48 12.83
C ASP A 18 -12.33 -0.58 11.91
N PHE A 19 -12.86 0.57 11.49
CA PHE A 19 -12.19 1.42 10.51
C PHE A 19 -10.83 1.92 11.00
N ASN A 20 -10.75 2.45 12.23
CA ASN A 20 -9.47 2.96 12.76
C ASN A 20 -8.41 1.86 12.85
N LYS A 21 -8.80 0.67 13.31
CA LYS A 21 -7.91 -0.50 13.36
C LYS A 21 -7.40 -0.87 11.96
N ALA A 22 -8.28 -0.86 10.96
CA ALA A 22 -7.88 -1.17 9.59
C ALA A 22 -6.95 -0.12 8.99
N VAL A 23 -7.07 1.15 9.40
CA VAL A 23 -6.10 2.19 9.05
C VAL A 23 -4.75 1.91 9.69
N ASP A 24 -4.70 1.61 10.99
CA ASP A 24 -3.46 1.27 11.70
C ASP A 24 -2.78 0.03 11.08
N GLU A 25 -3.55 -1.01 10.76
CA GLU A 25 -3.07 -2.21 10.06
C GLU A 25 -2.51 -1.86 8.68
N ALA A 26 -3.22 -1.06 7.88
CA ALA A 26 -2.74 -0.65 6.56
C ALA A 26 -1.42 0.16 6.65
N ILE A 27 -1.25 0.99 7.67
CA ILE A 27 0.00 1.72 7.92
C ILE A 27 1.14 0.74 8.21
N MET A 28 0.94 -0.21 9.12
CA MET A 28 1.95 -1.20 9.48
C MET A 28 2.32 -2.10 8.28
N ASP A 29 1.31 -2.63 7.59
CA ASP A 29 1.49 -3.51 6.43
C ASP A 29 2.18 -2.80 5.27
N SER A 30 1.90 -1.51 5.06
CA SER A 30 2.60 -0.71 4.04
C SER A 30 4.09 -0.58 4.34
N GLY A 31 4.46 -0.41 5.61
CA GLY A 31 5.86 -0.37 6.05
C GLY A 31 6.57 -1.71 5.84
N GLU A 32 5.91 -2.82 6.19
CA GLU A 32 6.45 -4.17 5.96
C GLU A 32 6.65 -4.45 4.46
N ALA A 33 5.66 -4.10 3.63
CA ALA A 33 5.74 -4.26 2.18
C ALA A 33 6.91 -3.46 1.58
N HIS A 34 7.10 -2.21 2.01
CA HIS A 34 8.21 -1.37 1.56
C HIS A 34 9.58 -1.92 2.03
N ASN A 35 9.69 -2.39 3.27
CA ASN A 35 10.93 -3.00 3.76
C ASN A 35 11.29 -4.26 2.96
N ASN A 36 10.31 -5.13 2.69
CA ASN A 36 10.51 -6.32 1.86
C ASN A 36 10.92 -5.95 0.42
N GLN A 37 10.27 -4.95 -0.18
CA GLN A 37 10.63 -4.43 -1.49
C GLN A 37 12.09 -3.94 -1.50
N MET A 38 12.50 -3.14 -0.52
CA MET A 38 13.88 -2.67 -0.39
C MET A 38 14.87 -3.83 -0.37
N MET A 39 14.64 -4.83 0.49
CA MET A 39 15.52 -6.00 0.60
C MET A 39 15.65 -6.75 -0.73
N GLN A 40 14.54 -6.96 -1.44
CA GLN A 40 14.56 -7.66 -2.73
C GLN A 40 15.24 -6.88 -3.86
N LEU A 41 15.06 -5.56 -3.90
CA LEU A 41 15.65 -4.72 -4.94
C LEU A 41 17.14 -4.50 -4.69
N LEU A 42 17.56 -4.30 -3.45
CA LEU A 42 18.98 -4.07 -3.12
C LEU A 42 19.83 -5.34 -3.19
N SER A 43 19.24 -6.52 -2.94
CA SER A 43 19.96 -7.80 -2.96
C SER A 43 20.05 -8.46 -4.34
N ASN A 44 19.24 -8.03 -5.32
CA ASN A 44 19.18 -8.66 -6.64
C ASN A 44 19.23 -7.62 -7.77
N PRO A 45 20.37 -7.50 -8.49
CA PRO A 45 20.56 -6.47 -9.51
C PRO A 45 19.61 -6.63 -10.72
N ASN A 46 19.18 -7.86 -11.03
CA ASN A 46 18.21 -8.09 -12.11
C ASN A 46 16.83 -7.54 -11.72
N LYS A 47 16.39 -7.76 -10.47
CA LYS A 47 15.13 -7.18 -9.97
C LYS A 47 15.21 -5.65 -9.92
N ALA A 48 16.33 -5.09 -9.47
CA ALA A 48 16.56 -3.65 -9.47
C ALA A 48 16.43 -3.03 -10.87
N LYS A 49 17.08 -3.63 -11.87
CA LYS A 49 17.03 -3.15 -13.26
C LYS A 49 15.62 -3.17 -13.83
N THR A 50 14.88 -4.25 -13.61
CA THR A 50 13.48 -4.37 -14.06
C THR A 50 12.60 -3.32 -13.38
N PHE A 51 12.75 -3.14 -12.06
CA PHE A 51 12.00 -2.13 -11.32
C PHE A 51 12.30 -0.71 -11.79
N ALA A 52 13.58 -0.38 -12.02
CA ALA A 52 13.97 0.92 -12.57
C ALA A 52 13.35 1.19 -13.95
N ARG A 53 13.29 0.17 -14.82
CA ARG A 53 12.61 0.30 -16.12
C ARG A 53 11.12 0.57 -15.95
N LEU A 54 10.45 -0.15 -15.06
CA LEU A 54 9.02 0.07 -14.77
C LEU A 54 8.77 1.51 -14.29
N VAL A 55 9.57 2.03 -13.37
CA VAL A 55 9.45 3.43 -12.88
C VAL A 55 9.65 4.41 -14.03
N PHE A 56 10.66 4.19 -14.88
CA PHE A 56 10.88 5.02 -16.06
C PHE A 56 9.67 5.03 -17.00
N ASP A 57 9.09 3.85 -17.26
CA ASP A 57 7.93 3.72 -18.14
C ASP A 57 6.69 4.42 -17.56
N LEU A 58 6.44 4.31 -16.25
CA LEU A 58 5.35 5.02 -15.58
C LEU A 58 5.49 6.54 -15.72
N LEU A 59 6.69 7.08 -15.48
CA LEU A 59 6.95 8.52 -15.63
C LEU A 59 6.81 9.01 -17.08
N LYS A 60 6.99 8.11 -18.07
CA LYS A 60 6.82 8.42 -19.48
C LYS A 60 5.36 8.39 -19.94
N VAL A 61 4.47 7.71 -19.21
CA VAL A 61 3.03 7.68 -19.51
C VAL A 61 2.35 9.00 -19.12
N ASP A 62 2.94 9.73 -18.18
CA ASP A 62 2.43 11.02 -17.69
C ASP A 62 2.88 12.24 -18.55
N ASP A 63 3.68 12.03 -19.61
CA ASP A 63 4.08 13.02 -20.64
C ASP A 63 3.17 12.94 -21.89
#